data_AF-A0A3M1GEK8-F1
#
_entry.id   AF-A0A3M1GEK8-F1
#
_cell.length_a   1.000
_cell.length_b   1.000
_cell.length_c   1.000
_cell.angle_alpha   90.00
_cell.angle_beta   90.00
_cell.angle_gamma   90.00
#
_symmetry.space_group_name_H-M   'P 1'
#
loop_
_entity.id
_entity.type
_entity.pdbx_description
1 polymer ?
#
loop_
_entity_poly.entity_id
_entity_poly.type
_entity_poly.pdbx_seq_one_letter_code
_entity_poly.pdbx_strand_id
1 'polypeptide(L)'
;MRMKRQINPENGGIWPCLDFSPPPLAQPLAKADPAPVAISDAGLNRHRALLKQLGEQGDEALAAHLAHGPLRRLSEIVCDHSPYLTRLIEREAAFLAAHADAPPQATFDALVAEVEALGVGLSADEMGRALRVAKRRMALIAALADLGRLWPLAVVVRNLSTFADAAIARAVAHSLGALFRKGNLAGGDDIDAAIAASGYSVLALGKLGGRELN
;
A
#
# COMPACT_ATOMS: atom_id res chain seq x y z
N MET A 1 28.49 21.15 -20.05
CA MET A 1 27.31 20.98 -19.18
C MET A 1 27.70 21.41 -17.77
N ARG A 2 27.47 22.69 -17.42
CA ARG A 2 27.96 23.31 -16.17
C ARG A 2 27.07 22.90 -14.99
N MET A 3 27.60 22.14 -14.04
CA MET A 3 27.02 21.98 -12.70
C MET A 3 27.09 23.33 -11.98
N LYS A 4 25.95 23.97 -11.72
CA LYS A 4 25.88 25.09 -10.79
C LYS A 4 25.89 24.55 -9.37
N ARG A 5 27.02 24.67 -8.68
CA ARG A 5 27.08 24.57 -7.21
C ARG A 5 26.35 25.78 -6.64
N GLN A 6 25.27 25.58 -5.90
CA GLN A 6 24.70 26.63 -5.06
C GLN A 6 25.55 26.72 -3.78
N ILE A 7 26.15 27.89 -3.55
CA ILE A 7 26.90 28.22 -2.34
C ILE A 7 26.02 29.15 -1.52
N ASN A 8 25.82 28.85 -0.23
CA ASN A 8 25.13 29.71 0.74
C ASN A 8 26.12 30.80 1.23
N PRO A 9 25.79 32.11 1.18
CA PRO A 9 26.75 33.17 1.44
C PRO A 9 27.10 33.42 2.93
N GLU A 10 26.43 32.78 3.89
CA GLU A 10 26.52 33.22 5.29
C GLU A 10 27.37 32.33 6.22
N ASN A 11 27.59 31.03 5.93
CA ASN A 11 28.43 30.15 6.74
C ASN A 11 28.90 28.93 5.94
N GLY A 12 30.21 28.81 5.69
CA GLY A 12 30.86 27.79 4.83
C GLY A 12 30.82 26.34 5.32
N GLY A 13 29.69 25.87 5.86
CA GLY A 13 29.47 24.48 6.22
C GLY A 13 28.94 23.65 5.05
N ILE A 14 29.57 22.51 4.79
CA ILE A 14 29.04 21.45 3.92
C ILE A 14 27.85 20.84 4.66
N TRP A 15 26.63 21.14 4.24
CA TRP A 15 25.51 20.25 4.56
C TRP A 15 25.85 18.91 3.92
N PRO A 16 25.85 17.77 4.65
CA PRO A 16 25.98 16.48 3.99
C PRO A 16 24.85 16.43 2.97
N CYS A 17 25.22 16.37 1.69
CA CYS A 17 24.26 16.19 0.62
C CYS A 17 23.55 14.88 0.95
N LEU A 18 22.35 14.97 1.52
CA LEU A 18 21.39 13.87 1.51
C LEU A 18 21.26 13.55 0.03
N ASP A 19 21.75 12.37 -0.36
CA ASP A 19 21.63 11.89 -1.72
C ASP A 19 20.13 11.80 -2.04
N PHE A 20 19.62 12.78 -2.78
CA PHE A 20 18.23 12.83 -3.25
C PHE A 20 18.08 12.08 -4.58
N SER A 21 18.97 11.13 -4.89
CA SER A 21 18.70 10.19 -5.96
C SER A 21 17.36 9.50 -5.67
N PRO A 22 16.37 9.54 -6.61
CA PRO A 22 15.10 8.89 -6.39
C PRO A 22 15.35 7.41 -6.11
N PRO A 23 14.76 6.84 -5.05
CA PRO A 23 15.01 5.46 -4.72
C PRO A 23 14.50 4.56 -5.86
N PRO A 24 15.19 3.44 -6.13
CA PRO A 24 14.81 2.56 -7.21
C PRO A 24 13.47 1.90 -6.89
N LEU A 25 12.41 2.27 -7.63
CA LEU A 25 11.07 1.69 -7.52
C LEU A 25 11.04 0.17 -7.80
N ALA A 26 12.13 -0.37 -8.36
CA ALA A 26 12.31 -1.77 -8.70
C ALA A 26 13.01 -2.60 -7.61
N GLN A 27 13.39 -2.00 -6.48
CA GLN A 27 14.03 -2.75 -5.39
C GLN A 27 12.99 -3.45 -4.50
N PRO A 28 13.20 -4.72 -4.13
CA PRO A 28 12.24 -5.46 -3.31
C PRO A 28 12.25 -5.03 -1.84
N LEU A 29 11.14 -5.30 -1.13
CA LEU A 29 10.98 -5.00 0.30
C LEU A 29 12.11 -5.61 1.16
N ALA A 30 12.50 -6.85 0.87
CA ALA A 30 13.60 -7.55 1.55
C ALA A 30 14.98 -6.89 1.35
N LYS A 31 15.10 -5.88 0.47
CA LYS A 31 16.33 -5.12 0.20
C LYS A 31 16.21 -3.65 0.58
N ALA A 32 15.21 -3.27 1.36
CA ALA A 32 15.01 -1.90 1.85
C ALA A 32 16.22 -1.35 2.62
N ASP A 33 16.27 -0.02 2.77
CA ASP A 33 17.26 0.68 3.60
C ASP A 33 16.55 1.59 4.62
N PRO A 34 15.99 1.01 5.70
CA PRO A 34 15.27 1.78 6.71
C PRO A 34 16.21 2.73 7.45
N ALA A 35 15.69 3.92 7.80
CA ALA A 35 16.42 4.89 8.58
C ALA A 35 16.94 4.29 9.92
N PRO A 36 18.12 4.73 10.42
CA PRO A 36 18.69 4.22 11.67
C PRO A 36 17.96 4.79 12.90
N VAL A 37 16.72 4.36 13.10
CA VAL A 37 15.86 4.78 14.22
C VAL A 37 16.13 3.89 15.44
N ALA A 38 16.35 4.47 16.62
CA ALA A 38 16.51 3.68 17.84
C ALA A 38 15.22 2.89 18.16
N ILE A 39 15.36 1.64 18.60
CA ILE A 39 14.23 0.76 18.91
C ILE A 39 14.24 0.48 20.40
N SER A 40 13.10 0.70 21.06
CA SER A 40 12.97 0.44 22.49
C SER A 40 12.94 -1.06 22.82
N ASP A 41 13.29 -1.43 24.05
CA ASP A 41 13.15 -2.81 24.53
C ASP A 41 11.71 -3.31 24.43
N ALA A 42 10.73 -2.42 24.65
CA ALA A 42 9.32 -2.74 24.49
C ALA A 42 8.97 -3.05 23.02
N GLY A 43 9.53 -2.30 22.07
CA GLY A 43 9.40 -2.56 20.63
C GLY A 43 10.00 -3.90 20.22
N LEU A 44 11.21 -4.21 20.71
CA LEU A 44 11.84 -5.52 20.48
C LEU A 44 11.03 -6.67 21.08
N ASN A 45 10.46 -6.50 22.27
CA ASN A 45 9.59 -7.50 22.88
C ASN A 45 8.31 -7.71 22.08
N ARG A 46 7.68 -6.64 21.55
CA ARG A 46 6.54 -6.75 20.63
C ARG A 46 6.91 -7.47 19.34
N HIS A 47 8.09 -7.19 18.78
CA HIS A 47 8.58 -7.89 17.60
C HIS A 47 8.79 -9.39 17.85
N ARG A 48 9.38 -9.77 18.97
CA ARG A 48 9.53 -11.19 19.36
C ARG A 48 8.17 -11.88 19.53
N ALA A 49 7.20 -11.20 20.13
CA ALA A 49 5.84 -11.72 20.27
C ALA A 49 5.17 -11.93 18.90
N LEU A 50 5.33 -10.99 17.98
CA LEU A 50 4.87 -11.10 16.60
C LEU A 50 5.47 -12.33 15.90
N LEU A 51 6.79 -12.52 15.96
CA LEU A 51 7.44 -13.70 15.37
C LEU A 51 6.92 -15.02 15.93
N LYS A 52 6.72 -15.08 17.27
CA LYS A 52 6.13 -16.26 17.92
C LYS A 52 4.73 -16.54 17.40
N GLN A 53 3.90 -15.50 17.31
CA GLN A 53 2.52 -15.61 16.87
C GLN A 53 2.41 -16.05 15.40
N LEU A 54 3.26 -15.52 14.52
CA LEU A 54 3.32 -15.96 13.12
C LEU A 54 3.68 -17.44 13.02
N GLY A 55 4.61 -17.92 13.84
CA GLY A 55 4.95 -19.35 13.92
C GLY A 55 3.79 -20.22 14.42
N GLU A 56 3.01 -19.73 15.39
CA GLU A 56 1.81 -20.44 15.89
C GLU A 56 0.66 -20.47 14.87
N GLN A 57 0.61 -19.49 13.97
CA GLN A 57 -0.43 -19.35 12.93
C GLN A 57 -0.08 -20.07 11.61
N GLY A 58 1.12 -20.64 11.47
CA GLY A 58 1.59 -21.30 10.25
C GLY A 58 2.06 -20.32 9.15
N ASP A 59 2.50 -19.12 9.55
CA ASP A 59 3.07 -18.10 8.67
C ASP A 59 4.61 -18.10 8.75
N GLU A 60 5.24 -19.28 8.74
CA GLU A 60 6.69 -19.42 8.93
C GLU A 60 7.50 -18.71 7.85
N ALA A 61 6.95 -18.63 6.62
CA ALA A 61 7.58 -17.90 5.52
C ALA A 61 7.75 -16.42 5.85
N LEU A 62 6.71 -15.76 6.40
CA LEU A 62 6.84 -14.37 6.84
C LEU A 62 7.77 -14.27 8.05
N ALA A 63 7.63 -15.16 9.03
CA ALA A 63 8.48 -15.15 10.22
C ALA A 63 9.97 -15.23 9.85
N ALA A 64 10.33 -16.02 8.85
CA ALA A 64 11.69 -16.11 8.32
C ALA A 64 12.18 -14.78 7.72
N HIS A 65 11.36 -14.09 6.93
CA HIS A 65 11.70 -12.76 6.41
C HIS A 65 11.85 -11.71 7.52
N LEU A 66 11.01 -11.77 8.56
CA LEU A 66 11.06 -10.82 9.68
C LEU A 66 12.12 -11.15 10.73
N ALA A 67 12.75 -12.33 10.65
CA ALA A 67 13.83 -12.73 11.56
C ALA A 67 15.19 -12.16 11.14
N HIS A 68 15.38 -11.76 9.88
CA HIS A 68 16.67 -11.35 9.35
C HIS A 68 16.59 -10.19 8.33
N GLY A 69 17.73 -9.54 8.10
CA GLY A 69 17.90 -8.55 7.03
C GLY A 69 17.08 -7.25 7.21
N PRO A 70 16.88 -6.50 6.11
CA PRO A 70 16.15 -5.24 6.13
C PRO A 70 14.69 -5.36 6.58
N LEU A 71 14.00 -6.45 6.24
CA LEU A 71 12.59 -6.58 6.58
C LEU A 71 12.38 -6.81 8.07
N ARG A 72 13.28 -7.55 8.74
CA ARG A 72 13.38 -7.55 10.21
C ARG A 72 13.48 -6.14 10.77
N ARG A 73 14.39 -5.34 10.22
CA ARG A 73 14.62 -3.99 10.75
C ARG A 73 13.38 -3.12 10.60
N LEU A 74 12.69 -3.21 9.47
CA LEU A 74 11.42 -2.55 9.25
C LEU A 74 10.33 -3.02 10.21
N SER A 75 10.18 -4.32 10.42
CA SER A 75 9.17 -4.84 11.35
C SER A 75 9.46 -4.46 12.79
N GLU A 76 10.72 -4.41 13.22
CA GLU A 76 11.07 -3.89 14.55
C GLU A 76 10.67 -2.42 14.71
N ILE A 77 10.92 -1.56 13.71
CA ILE A 77 10.50 -0.15 13.71
C ILE A 77 8.98 -0.05 13.78
N VAL A 78 8.28 -0.84 12.96
CA VAL A 78 6.81 -0.90 12.95
C VAL A 78 6.27 -1.33 14.32
N CYS A 79 6.84 -2.39 14.91
CA CYS A 79 6.46 -2.86 16.23
C CYS A 79 6.70 -1.80 17.31
N ASP A 80 7.74 -0.98 17.18
CA ASP A 80 8.00 0.05 18.16
C ASP A 80 7.04 1.24 18.05
N HIS A 81 6.76 1.71 16.84
CA HIS A 81 6.08 2.99 16.63
C HIS A 81 4.63 2.91 16.16
N SER A 82 4.16 1.74 15.68
CA SER A 82 2.82 1.62 15.09
C SER A 82 2.11 0.31 15.46
N PRO A 83 1.28 0.33 16.52
CA PRO A 83 0.38 -0.78 16.84
C PRO A 83 -0.60 -1.10 15.70
N TYR A 84 -0.97 -0.10 14.89
CA TYR A 84 -1.81 -0.30 13.72
C TYR A 84 -1.11 -1.15 12.66
N LEU A 85 0.10 -0.79 12.25
CA LEU A 85 0.85 -1.52 11.23
C LEU A 85 1.29 -2.90 11.73
N THR A 86 1.60 -3.04 13.03
CA THR A 86 1.88 -4.36 13.64
C THR A 86 0.72 -5.33 13.43
N ARG A 87 -0.51 -4.88 13.69
CA ARG A 87 -1.72 -5.68 13.44
C ARG A 87 -1.96 -5.97 11.96
N LEU A 88 -1.53 -5.08 11.06
CA LEU A 88 -1.63 -5.35 9.61
C LEU A 88 -0.62 -6.42 9.17
N ILE A 89 0.60 -6.40 9.69
CA ILE A 89 1.61 -7.43 9.40
C ILE A 89 1.07 -8.81 9.81
N GLU A 90 0.51 -8.92 11.01
CA GLU A 90 -0.11 -10.16 11.50
C GLU A 90 -1.30 -10.58 10.63
N ARG A 91 -2.22 -9.65 10.36
CA ARG A 91 -3.46 -9.98 9.66
C ARG A 91 -3.29 -10.31 8.18
N GLU A 92 -2.29 -9.71 7.53
CA GLU A 92 -2.00 -9.91 6.11
C GLU A 92 -0.70 -10.70 5.91
N ALA A 93 -0.38 -11.60 6.85
CA ALA A 93 0.90 -12.30 6.92
C ALA A 93 1.22 -13.07 5.63
N ALA A 94 0.31 -13.94 5.19
CA ALA A 94 0.45 -14.67 3.93
C ALA A 94 0.64 -13.75 2.71
N PHE A 95 -0.06 -12.60 2.67
CA PHE A 95 0.10 -11.63 1.58
C PHE A 95 1.49 -10.98 1.61
N LEU A 96 1.96 -10.57 2.79
CA LEU A 96 3.29 -9.96 2.93
C LEU A 96 4.40 -10.97 2.63
N ALA A 97 4.26 -12.23 3.06
CA ALA A 97 5.20 -13.31 2.72
C ALA A 97 5.35 -13.46 1.19
N ALA A 98 4.23 -13.52 0.47
CA ALA A 98 4.22 -13.69 -0.98
C ALA A 98 4.87 -12.52 -1.75
N HIS A 99 4.97 -11.34 -1.14
CA HIS A 99 5.47 -10.12 -1.79
C HIS A 99 6.76 -9.57 -1.15
N ALA A 100 7.34 -10.25 -0.17
CA ALA A 100 8.54 -9.77 0.54
C ALA A 100 9.74 -9.58 -0.40
N ASP A 101 9.87 -10.44 -1.40
CA ASP A 101 10.94 -10.39 -2.40
C ASP A 101 10.53 -9.66 -3.69
N ALA A 102 9.34 -9.06 -3.73
CA ALA A 102 8.86 -8.28 -4.87
C ALA A 102 9.09 -6.77 -4.65
N PRO A 103 9.31 -6.00 -5.73
CA PRO A 103 9.29 -4.54 -5.66
C PRO A 103 7.90 -4.06 -5.20
N PRO A 104 7.80 -3.09 -4.26
CA PRO A 104 6.50 -2.58 -3.80
C PRO A 104 5.59 -2.09 -4.94
N GLN A 105 6.18 -1.56 -6.03
CA GLN A 105 5.42 -1.12 -7.20
C GLN A 105 4.71 -2.29 -7.90
N ALA A 106 5.38 -3.44 -8.06
CA ALA A 106 4.76 -4.62 -8.66
C ALA A 106 3.61 -5.16 -7.79
N THR A 107 3.80 -5.17 -6.46
CA THR A 107 2.75 -5.54 -5.51
C THR A 107 1.55 -4.59 -5.57
N PHE A 108 1.81 -3.30 -5.71
CA PHE A 108 0.76 -2.29 -5.89
C PHE A 108 -0.01 -2.51 -7.20
N ASP A 109 0.68 -2.69 -8.32
CA ASP A 109 0.05 -2.90 -9.63
C ASP A 109 -0.84 -4.15 -9.61
N ALA A 110 -0.35 -5.24 -8.99
CA ALA A 110 -1.13 -6.47 -8.80
C ALA A 110 -2.38 -6.23 -7.93
N LEU A 111 -2.25 -5.46 -6.84
CA LEU A 111 -3.37 -5.15 -5.95
C LEU A 111 -4.44 -4.30 -6.64
N VAL A 112 -4.05 -3.34 -7.49
CA VAL A 112 -5.00 -2.55 -8.30
C VAL A 112 -5.73 -3.46 -9.28
N ALA A 113 -5.00 -4.34 -9.98
CA ALA A 113 -5.61 -5.30 -10.90
C ALA A 113 -6.58 -6.26 -10.20
N GLU A 114 -6.25 -6.74 -8.99
CA GLU A 114 -7.16 -7.55 -8.17
C GLU A 114 -8.46 -6.82 -7.87
N VAL A 115 -8.38 -5.53 -7.51
CA VAL A 115 -9.57 -4.70 -7.24
C VAL A 115 -10.41 -4.49 -8.49
N GLU A 116 -9.78 -4.16 -9.61
CA GLU A 116 -10.48 -3.94 -10.89
C GLU A 116 -11.20 -5.20 -11.37
N ALA A 117 -10.59 -6.37 -11.17
CA ALA A 117 -11.12 -7.68 -11.52
C ALA A 117 -12.25 -8.19 -10.59
N LEU A 118 -12.56 -7.50 -9.49
CA LEU A 118 -13.66 -7.92 -8.61
C LEU A 118 -14.99 -7.91 -9.38
N GLY A 119 -15.66 -9.07 -9.39
CA GLY A 119 -16.92 -9.24 -10.11
C GLY A 119 -18.02 -8.32 -9.59
N VAL A 120 -18.71 -7.61 -10.49
CA VAL A 120 -19.89 -6.80 -10.15
C VAL A 120 -21.06 -7.65 -9.64
N GLY A 121 -21.03 -8.96 -9.89
CA GLY A 121 -22.03 -9.94 -9.44
C GLY A 121 -21.87 -10.42 -8.00
N LEU A 122 -20.79 -10.07 -7.30
CA LEU A 122 -20.59 -10.41 -5.89
C LEU A 122 -21.75 -9.91 -5.02
N SER A 123 -21.98 -10.52 -3.86
CA SER A 123 -22.85 -9.92 -2.85
C SER A 123 -22.21 -8.63 -2.29
N ALA A 124 -23.05 -7.75 -1.72
CA ALA A 124 -22.56 -6.52 -1.10
C ALA A 124 -21.56 -6.79 0.04
N ASP A 125 -21.79 -7.86 0.80
CA ASP A 125 -20.90 -8.28 1.88
C ASP A 125 -19.54 -8.78 1.36
N GLU A 126 -19.54 -9.58 0.29
CA GLU A 126 -18.31 -10.04 -0.37
C GLU A 126 -17.50 -8.89 -0.95
N MET A 127 -18.15 -7.99 -1.70
CA MET A 127 -17.52 -6.79 -2.26
C MET A 127 -16.93 -5.93 -1.15
N GLY A 128 -17.72 -5.66 -0.10
CA GLY A 128 -17.25 -4.89 1.05
C GLY A 128 -16.08 -5.56 1.78
N ARG A 129 -16.07 -6.89 1.92
CA ARG A 129 -14.92 -7.62 2.51
C ARG A 129 -13.68 -7.51 1.63
N ALA A 130 -13.82 -7.74 0.32
CA ALA A 130 -12.71 -7.67 -0.64
C ALA A 130 -12.05 -6.29 -0.64
N LEU A 131 -12.83 -5.21 -0.76
CA LEU A 131 -12.30 -3.84 -0.75
C LEU A 131 -11.62 -3.48 0.59
N ARG A 132 -12.15 -3.98 1.72
CA ARG A 132 -11.50 -3.78 3.03
C ARG A 132 -10.19 -4.54 3.16
N VAL A 133 -10.07 -5.74 2.58
CA VAL A 133 -8.81 -6.49 2.51
C VAL A 133 -7.81 -5.72 1.66
N ALA A 134 -8.20 -5.33 0.45
CA ALA A 134 -7.33 -4.59 -0.46
C ALA A 134 -6.83 -3.29 0.17
N LYS A 135 -7.71 -2.53 0.86
CA LYS A 135 -7.31 -1.30 1.56
C LYS A 135 -6.25 -1.55 2.64
N ARG A 136 -6.36 -2.64 3.41
CA ARG A 136 -5.36 -2.98 4.44
C ARG A 136 -4.02 -3.33 3.81
N ARG A 137 -4.03 -4.13 2.74
CA ARG A 137 -2.83 -4.50 1.98
C ARG A 137 -2.13 -3.29 1.37
N MET A 138 -2.90 -2.38 0.77
CA MET A 138 -2.38 -1.12 0.24
C MET A 138 -1.73 -0.27 1.33
N ALA A 139 -2.41 -0.10 2.47
CA ALA A 139 -1.88 0.67 3.60
C ALA A 139 -0.57 0.07 4.13
N LEU A 140 -0.49 -1.26 4.22
CA LEU A 140 0.72 -1.96 4.66
C LEU A 140 1.88 -1.76 3.68
N ILE A 141 1.66 -1.99 2.38
CA ILE A 141 2.72 -1.83 1.37
C ILE A 141 3.19 -0.40 1.25
N ALA A 142 2.27 0.58 1.26
CA ALA A 142 2.63 1.99 1.25
C ALA A 142 3.51 2.36 2.44
N ALA A 143 3.13 1.92 3.65
CA ALA A 143 3.88 2.22 4.86
C ALA A 143 5.27 1.56 4.86
N LEU A 144 5.38 0.29 4.45
CA LEU A 144 6.66 -0.40 4.39
C LEU A 144 7.58 0.17 3.31
N ALA A 145 7.02 0.58 2.16
CA ALA A 145 7.79 1.20 1.09
C ALA A 145 8.30 2.60 1.47
N ASP A 146 7.50 3.39 2.20
CA ASP A 146 7.89 4.70 2.73
C ASP A 146 8.98 4.56 3.80
N LEU A 147 8.74 3.74 4.84
CA LEU A 147 9.70 3.48 5.92
C LEU A 147 11.00 2.84 5.42
N GLY A 148 10.90 2.00 4.38
CA GLY A 148 12.03 1.35 3.72
C GLY A 148 12.76 2.21 2.71
N ARG A 149 12.32 3.48 2.53
CA ARG A 149 12.84 4.43 1.53
C ARG A 149 12.82 3.90 0.10
N LEU A 150 11.88 3.00 -0.22
CA LEU A 150 11.70 2.44 -1.56
C LEU A 150 10.82 3.33 -2.43
N TRP A 151 9.88 4.04 -1.79
CA TRP A 151 9.06 5.04 -2.45
C TRP A 151 9.35 6.42 -1.89
N PRO A 152 9.56 7.45 -2.75
CA PRO A 152 9.49 8.83 -2.27
C PRO A 152 8.03 9.17 -1.90
N LEU A 153 7.84 10.12 -0.99
CA LEU A 153 6.51 10.56 -0.52
C LEU A 153 5.53 10.85 -1.68
N ALA A 154 6.00 11.49 -2.75
CA ALA A 154 5.19 11.79 -3.93
C ALA A 154 4.63 10.53 -4.64
N VAL A 155 5.35 9.41 -4.58
CA VAL A 155 4.88 8.11 -5.10
C VAL A 155 3.87 7.49 -4.14
N VAL A 156 4.13 7.57 -2.82
CA VAL A 156 3.21 7.06 -1.79
C VAL A 156 1.83 7.68 -1.95
N VAL A 157 1.74 9.01 -1.95
CA VAL A 157 0.45 9.72 -2.03
C VAL A 157 -0.26 9.47 -3.37
N ARG A 158 0.49 9.39 -4.48
CA ARG A 158 -0.06 9.10 -5.80
C ARG A 158 -0.62 7.67 -5.89
N ASN A 159 0.09 6.69 -5.33
CA ASN A 159 -0.34 5.30 -5.33
C ASN A 159 -1.57 5.13 -4.42
N LEU A 160 -1.62 5.81 -3.26
CA LEU A 160 -2.80 5.84 -2.40
C LEU A 160 -4.02 6.44 -3.11
N SER A 161 -3.86 7.57 -3.83
CA SER A 161 -4.92 8.16 -4.64
C SER A 161 -5.38 7.23 -5.75
N THR A 162 -4.45 6.62 -6.48
CA THR A 162 -4.76 5.70 -7.60
C THR A 162 -5.51 4.46 -7.12
N PHE A 163 -5.09 3.89 -5.98
CA PHE A 163 -5.81 2.79 -5.35
C PHE A 163 -7.22 3.19 -4.91
N ALA A 164 -7.38 4.39 -4.35
CA ALA A 164 -8.70 4.90 -3.96
C ALA A 164 -9.62 5.08 -5.17
N ASP A 165 -9.11 5.62 -6.29
CA ASP A 165 -9.86 5.74 -7.54
C ASP A 165 -10.36 4.36 -8.02
N ALA A 166 -9.48 3.36 -8.07
CA ALA A 166 -9.84 1.99 -8.47
C ALA A 166 -10.90 1.36 -7.55
N ALA A 167 -10.73 1.50 -6.23
CA ALA A 167 -11.68 0.98 -5.26
C ALA A 167 -13.06 1.64 -5.35
N ILE A 168 -13.10 2.96 -5.56
CA ILE A 168 -14.35 3.72 -5.75
C ILE A 168 -15.02 3.30 -7.05
N ALA A 169 -14.29 3.28 -8.16
CA ALA A 169 -14.80 2.85 -9.46
C ALA A 169 -15.42 1.45 -9.37
N ARG A 170 -14.72 0.53 -8.67
CA ARG A 170 -15.21 -0.83 -8.52
C ARG A 170 -16.50 -0.91 -7.69
N ALA A 171 -16.56 -0.20 -6.56
CA ALA A 171 -17.73 -0.16 -5.68
C ALA A 171 -18.95 0.46 -6.37
N VAL A 172 -18.75 1.52 -7.15
CA VAL A 172 -19.79 2.16 -7.96
C VAL A 172 -20.32 1.19 -8.99
N ALA A 173 -19.44 0.58 -9.77
CA ALA A 173 -19.85 -0.34 -10.82
C ALA A 173 -20.55 -1.59 -10.27
N HIS A 174 -20.16 -2.10 -9.09
CA HIS A 174 -20.91 -3.15 -8.39
C HIS A 174 -22.34 -2.69 -8.04
N SER A 175 -22.47 -1.47 -7.52
CA SER A 175 -23.77 -0.91 -7.12
C SER A 175 -24.68 -0.65 -8.33
N LEU A 176 -24.14 -0.11 -9.42
CA LEU A 176 -24.85 0.06 -10.70
C LEU A 176 -25.28 -1.28 -11.27
N GLY A 177 -24.39 -2.28 -11.29
CA GLY A 177 -24.71 -3.63 -11.74
C GLY A 177 -25.86 -4.26 -10.94
N ALA A 178 -25.92 -4.02 -9.63
CA ALA A 178 -27.04 -4.47 -8.80
C ALA A 178 -28.37 -3.76 -9.16
N LEU A 179 -28.32 -2.48 -9.52
CA LEU A 179 -29.51 -1.73 -9.95
C LEU A 179 -30.01 -2.18 -11.33
N PHE A 180 -29.11 -2.40 -12.30
CA PHE A 180 -29.48 -2.94 -13.61
C PHE A 180 -30.09 -4.34 -13.51
N ARG A 181 -29.50 -5.26 -12.73
CA ARG A 181 -30.06 -6.61 -12.52
C ARG A 181 -31.45 -6.61 -11.89
N LYS A 182 -31.77 -5.60 -11.08
CA LYS A 182 -33.10 -5.43 -10.47
C LYS A 182 -34.11 -4.75 -11.39
N GLY A 183 -33.69 -4.25 -12.56
CA GLY A 183 -34.52 -3.45 -13.46
C GLY A 183 -34.79 -2.03 -12.96
N ASN A 184 -34.02 -1.55 -11.98
CA ASN A 184 -34.17 -0.19 -11.44
C ASN A 184 -33.60 0.88 -12.38
N LEU A 185 -32.73 0.47 -13.30
CA LEU A 185 -32.15 1.31 -14.35
C LEU A 185 -32.39 0.65 -15.70
N ALA A 186 -32.69 1.45 -16.72
CA ALA A 186 -32.85 0.96 -18.08
C ALA A 186 -31.50 0.56 -18.67
N GLY A 187 -31.35 -0.68 -19.09
CA GLY A 187 -30.15 -1.23 -19.71
C GLY A 187 -30.46 -2.50 -20.49
N GLY A 188 -29.52 -2.96 -21.31
CA GLY A 188 -29.60 -4.27 -21.97
C GLY A 188 -29.19 -5.41 -21.05
N ASP A 189 -29.20 -6.63 -21.58
CA ASP A 189 -28.83 -7.84 -20.83
C ASP A 189 -27.33 -7.89 -20.47
N ASP A 190 -26.49 -7.19 -21.24
CA ASP A 190 -25.08 -7.01 -20.93
C ASP A 190 -24.89 -5.93 -19.86
N ILE A 191 -24.71 -6.39 -18.61
CA ILE A 191 -24.56 -5.53 -17.44
C ILE A 191 -23.28 -4.70 -17.50
N ASP A 192 -22.18 -5.22 -18.03
CA ASP A 192 -20.92 -4.47 -18.08
C ASP A 192 -21.01 -3.35 -19.11
N ALA A 193 -21.61 -3.62 -20.28
CA ALA A 193 -21.91 -2.58 -21.26
C ALA A 193 -22.89 -1.52 -20.70
N ALA A 194 -23.91 -1.93 -19.96
CA ALA A 194 -24.87 -1.02 -19.33
C ALA A 194 -24.22 -0.12 -18.27
N ILE A 195 -23.30 -0.66 -17.45
CA ILE A 195 -22.53 0.13 -16.47
C ILE A 195 -21.68 1.18 -17.20
N ALA A 196 -20.96 0.79 -18.25
CA ALA A 196 -20.12 1.71 -19.02
C ALA A 196 -20.93 2.84 -19.67
N ALA A 197 -22.17 2.56 -20.10
CA ALA A 197 -23.08 3.52 -20.70
C ALA A 197 -23.95 4.31 -19.70
N SER A 198 -23.80 4.08 -18.38
CA SER A 198 -24.72 4.62 -17.37
C SER A 198 -24.72 6.15 -17.24
N GLY A 199 -23.68 6.85 -17.72
CA GLY A 199 -23.49 8.29 -17.54
C GLY A 199 -23.24 8.71 -16.08
N TYR A 200 -23.15 7.75 -15.16
CA TYR A 200 -22.88 8.04 -13.75
C TYR A 200 -21.41 8.45 -13.56
N SER A 201 -21.20 9.54 -12.82
CA SER A 201 -19.86 10.09 -12.58
C SER A 201 -19.65 10.38 -11.10
N VAL A 202 -18.43 10.15 -10.61
CA VAL A 202 -18.00 10.54 -9.26
C VAL A 202 -16.89 11.58 -9.39
N LEU A 203 -17.08 12.74 -8.74
CA LEU A 203 -16.08 13.80 -8.69
C LEU A 203 -15.38 13.76 -7.33
N ALA A 204 -14.12 13.37 -7.34
CA ALA A 204 -13.27 13.44 -6.15
C ALA A 204 -12.86 14.89 -5.86
N LEU A 205 -13.11 15.36 -4.64
CA LEU A 205 -12.72 16.68 -4.16
C LEU A 205 -11.61 16.57 -3.10
N GLY A 206 -10.99 17.70 -2.75
CA GLY A 206 -9.93 17.76 -1.74
C GLY A 206 -8.70 16.94 -2.13
N LYS A 207 -8.10 16.22 -1.17
CA LYS A 207 -6.83 15.49 -1.37
C LYS A 207 -6.89 14.42 -2.46
N LEU A 208 -8.01 13.71 -2.57
CA LEU A 208 -8.18 12.72 -3.63
C LEU A 208 -8.24 13.42 -5.00
N GLY A 209 -9.01 14.51 -5.11
CA GLY A 209 -9.06 15.33 -6.33
C GLY A 209 -7.70 15.95 -6.69
N GLY A 210 -6.89 16.30 -5.70
CA GLY A 210 -5.51 16.78 -5.85
C GLY A 210 -4.46 15.69 -6.04
N ARG A 211 -4.83 14.41 -6.00
CA ARG A 211 -3.93 13.23 -6.08
C ARG A 211 -2.81 13.22 -5.03
N GLU A 212 -3.13 13.71 -3.83
CA GLU A 212 -2.23 13.85 -2.68
C GLU A 212 -2.80 13.18 -1.42
N LEU A 213 -3.45 12.03 -1.60
CA LEU A 213 -4.09 11.32 -0.50
C LEU A 213 -3.05 10.88 0.54
N ASN A 214 -3.38 11.10 1.82
CA ASN A 214 -2.53 10.81 2.98
C ASN A 214 -3.10 9.74 3.90
#